data_AF-A0A150UTP8-F1
#
_entry.id   AF-A0A150UTP8-F1
#
_cell.length_a   1.000
_cell.length_b   1.000
_cell.length_c   1.000
_cell.angle_alpha   90.00
_cell.angle_beta   90.00
_cell.angle_gamma   90.00
#
_symmetry.space_group_name_H-M   'P 1'
#
loop_
_entity.id
_entity.type
_entity.pdbx_description
1 polymer ?
#
loop_
_entity_poly.entity_id
_entity_poly.type
_entity_poly.pdbx_seq_one_letter_code
_entity_poly.pdbx_strand_id
1 'polypeptide(L)'
;EDEEDEQNEESEDSFEEALVKRYTALLADGHADLCPWRKAGCKDDIYRLQVVRPHVWQPELRKRFHSLLDIRASIRDVKIETSAHDTTVYLSAEKLLSELPRAVLEMPDTQSSCSTDDAKALEIALHGWRGSSDAGNDLLHCDVCFQRIGLWMYQPGYQPSHIGEDDEEEYPPTVHLVEMHRDHCPWRNPTTQKASGTLSGQNACQILHRVVSTCAREQRRRSDEMLKTTHNSEHDEDELESMTLASPAPSREEIEKQDKERESRLRKLKALFTFKRNSAPKPISTGELKKT
;
A
#
# COMPACT_ATOMS: atom_id res chain seq x y z
N GLU A 1 4.55 -36.59 27.39
CA GLU A 1 5.40 -36.02 26.33
C GLU A 1 4.79 -34.68 25.95
N ASP A 2 3.61 -34.64 25.30
CA ASP A 2 2.91 -33.39 24.99
C ASP A 2 2.69 -32.39 26.17
N GLU A 3 2.28 -32.86 27.36
CA GLU A 3 2.05 -31.96 28.52
C GLU A 3 3.35 -31.42 29.17
N GLU A 4 4.48 -32.10 29.00
CA GLU A 4 5.79 -31.66 29.52
C GLU A 4 6.46 -30.69 28.55
N ASP A 5 6.27 -30.90 27.24
CA ASP A 5 6.75 -30.00 26.19
C ASP A 5 5.99 -28.67 26.20
N GLU A 6 4.66 -28.68 26.36
CA GLU A 6 3.85 -27.45 26.51
C GLU A 6 4.24 -26.63 27.76
N GLN A 7 4.52 -27.29 28.89
CA GLN A 7 4.96 -26.61 30.12
C GLN A 7 6.36 -26.00 29.98
N ASN A 8 7.22 -26.62 29.17
CA ASN A 8 8.58 -26.13 28.94
C ASN A 8 8.57 -24.91 28.00
N GLU A 9 7.74 -24.94 26.95
CA GLU A 9 7.51 -23.78 26.05
C GLU A 9 6.91 -22.58 26.81
N GLU A 10 5.88 -22.77 27.65
CA GLU A 10 5.32 -21.68 28.47
C GLU A 10 6.34 -21.09 29.45
N SER A 11 7.24 -21.92 29.98
CA SER A 11 8.32 -21.48 30.88
C SER A 11 9.40 -20.68 30.14
N GLU A 12 9.73 -21.06 28.91
CA GLU A 12 10.68 -20.33 28.05
C GLU A 12 10.11 -18.97 27.63
N ASP A 13 8.87 -18.91 27.18
CA ASP A 13 8.18 -17.66 26.82
C ASP A 13 8.12 -16.70 28.01
N SER A 14 7.77 -17.20 29.20
CA SER A 14 7.75 -16.39 30.42
C SER A 14 9.14 -15.84 30.78
N PHE A 15 10.20 -16.60 30.51
CA PHE A 15 11.57 -16.15 30.76
C PHE A 15 11.98 -15.06 29.76
N GLU A 16 11.68 -15.23 28.48
CA GLU A 16 11.95 -14.24 27.45
C GLU A 16 11.22 -12.92 27.73
N GLU A 17 9.94 -12.97 28.09
CA GLU A 17 9.17 -11.79 28.47
C GLU A 17 9.79 -11.04 29.67
N ALA A 18 10.22 -11.79 30.69
CA ALA A 18 10.89 -11.23 31.86
C ALA A 18 12.23 -10.56 31.47
N LEU A 19 12.97 -11.17 30.54
CA LEU A 19 14.23 -10.65 30.02
C LEU A 19 14.00 -9.33 29.25
N VAL A 20 13.05 -9.32 28.31
CA VAL A 20 12.67 -8.13 27.53
C VAL A 20 12.26 -6.98 28.45
N LYS A 21 11.43 -7.27 29.45
CA LYS A 21 10.99 -6.28 30.44
C LYS A 21 12.15 -5.68 31.23
N ARG A 22 13.10 -6.52 31.66
CA ARG A 22 14.31 -6.09 32.37
C ARG A 22 15.18 -5.19 31.49
N TYR A 23 15.46 -5.58 30.26
CA TYR A 23 16.27 -4.77 29.34
C TYR A 23 15.59 -3.46 28.96
N THR A 24 14.27 -3.45 28.79
CA THR A 24 13.51 -2.24 28.50
C THR A 24 13.62 -1.23 29.65
N ALA A 25 13.55 -1.70 30.90
CA ALA A 25 13.79 -0.85 32.07
C ALA A 25 15.22 -0.30 32.10
N LEU A 26 16.24 -1.14 31.85
CA LEU A 26 17.64 -0.71 31.80
C LEU A 26 17.91 0.32 30.71
N LEU A 27 17.27 0.20 29.55
CA LEU A 27 17.36 1.18 28.47
C LEU A 27 16.81 2.53 28.90
N ALA A 28 15.68 2.57 29.62
CA ALA A 28 15.11 3.82 30.12
C ALA A 28 15.96 4.42 31.26
N ASP A 29 16.36 3.60 32.24
CA ASP A 29 17.10 4.03 33.43
C ASP A 29 18.57 4.36 33.17
N GLY A 30 19.14 3.89 32.05
CA GLY A 30 20.49 4.27 31.61
C GLY A 30 20.61 5.73 31.17
N HIS A 31 19.50 6.43 30.94
CA HIS A 31 19.48 7.85 30.60
C HIS A 31 19.34 8.76 31.83
N ALA A 32 19.84 10.00 31.75
CA ALA A 32 19.67 11.00 32.81
C ALA A 32 18.18 11.40 33.01
N ASP A 33 17.82 11.90 34.20
CA ASP A 33 16.43 12.25 34.57
C ASP A 33 15.74 13.26 33.65
N LEU A 34 16.51 14.16 33.04
CA LEU A 34 16.00 15.16 32.11
C LEU A 34 16.06 14.73 30.65
N CYS A 35 16.56 13.52 30.35
CA CYS A 35 16.66 13.01 29.00
C CYS A 35 15.26 12.73 28.41
N PRO A 36 14.93 13.26 27.22
CA PRO A 36 13.65 12.96 26.56
C PRO A 36 13.42 11.47 26.30
N TRP A 37 14.48 10.71 26.01
CA TRP A 37 14.40 9.25 25.81
C TRP A 37 14.00 8.50 27.07
N ARG A 38 14.42 8.95 28.26
CA ARG A 38 13.96 8.39 29.53
C ARG A 38 12.46 8.61 29.76
N LYS A 39 11.95 9.79 29.39
CA LYS A 39 10.58 10.21 29.68
C LYS A 39 9.55 9.67 28.69
N ALA A 40 9.90 9.62 27.42
CA ALA A 40 8.95 9.30 26.34
C ALA A 40 9.33 8.04 25.55
N GLY A 41 10.58 7.59 25.63
CA GLY A 41 11.06 6.42 24.91
C GLY A 41 10.91 6.53 23.39
N CYS A 42 11.00 5.36 22.75
CA CYS A 42 10.67 5.18 21.36
C CYS A 42 9.15 4.99 21.21
N LYS A 43 8.52 5.60 20.21
CA LYS A 43 7.12 5.30 19.89
C LYS A 43 7.05 3.94 19.19
N ASP A 44 6.04 3.13 19.50
CA ASP A 44 5.88 1.83 18.81
C ASP A 44 5.49 1.94 17.32
N ASP A 45 5.33 3.16 16.78
CA ASP A 45 5.18 3.40 15.35
C ASP A 45 6.44 3.94 14.66
N ILE A 46 7.60 3.89 15.31
CA ILE A 46 8.86 4.41 14.74
C ILE A 46 9.22 3.76 13.40
N TYR A 47 8.90 2.47 13.22
CA TYR A 47 9.19 1.73 12.00
C TYR A 47 8.07 1.81 10.96
N ARG A 48 6.92 2.42 11.29
CA ARG A 48 5.75 2.46 10.39
C ARG A 48 6.09 3.10 9.05
N LEU A 49 5.89 2.35 7.97
CA LEU A 49 6.04 2.83 6.61
C LEU A 49 4.79 3.57 6.14
N GLN A 50 5.00 4.73 5.51
CA GLN A 50 3.93 5.58 4.99
C GLN A 50 3.50 5.15 3.57
N VAL A 51 2.99 3.94 3.44
CA VAL A 51 2.61 3.32 2.15
C VAL A 51 1.21 3.67 1.65
N VAL A 52 0.47 4.53 2.36
CA VAL A 52 -0.92 4.91 2.01
C VAL A 52 -0.98 6.18 1.16
N ARG A 53 -0.10 7.16 1.43
CA ARG A 53 -0.17 8.49 0.80
C ARG A 53 0.45 8.47 -0.60
N PRO A 54 -0.28 8.85 -1.67
CA PRO A 54 0.22 8.80 -3.06
C PRO A 54 1.56 9.50 -3.27
N HIS A 55 1.72 10.71 -2.73
CA HIS A 55 2.97 11.47 -2.86
C HIS A 55 4.18 10.83 -2.15
N VAL A 56 3.95 9.83 -1.28
CA VAL A 56 5.03 9.07 -0.63
C VAL A 56 5.25 7.75 -1.35
N TRP A 57 4.20 6.93 -1.53
CA TRP A 57 4.39 5.58 -2.06
C TRP A 57 4.72 5.57 -3.55
N GLN A 58 4.21 6.51 -4.36
CA GLN A 58 4.47 6.53 -5.81
C GLN A 58 5.96 6.69 -6.13
N PRO A 59 6.67 7.74 -5.65
CA PRO A 59 8.10 7.90 -5.95
C PRO A 59 8.93 6.75 -5.37
N GLU A 60 8.56 6.24 -4.19
CA GLU A 60 9.29 5.13 -3.57
C GLU A 60 9.09 3.80 -4.31
N LEU A 61 7.86 3.49 -4.75
CA LEU A 61 7.58 2.31 -5.57
C LEU A 61 8.31 2.40 -6.90
N ARG A 62 8.27 3.56 -7.55
CA ARG A 62 9.00 3.82 -8.80
C ARG A 62 10.50 3.59 -8.64
N LYS A 63 11.10 4.14 -7.58
CA LYS A 63 12.53 3.96 -7.30
C LYS A 63 12.88 2.49 -7.10
N ARG A 64 12.04 1.72 -6.40
CA ARG A 64 12.22 0.27 -6.27
C ARG A 64 12.12 -0.44 -7.61
N PHE A 65 11.06 -0.16 -8.35
CA PHE A 65 10.80 -0.76 -9.64
C PHE A 65 11.95 -0.52 -10.63
N HIS A 66 12.41 0.74 -10.79
CA HIS A 66 13.52 1.05 -11.68
C HIS A 66 14.83 0.38 -11.28
N SER A 67 15.14 0.32 -9.98
CA SER A 67 16.33 -0.40 -9.51
C SER A 67 16.32 -1.89 -9.85
N LEU A 68 15.13 -2.49 -10.00
CA LEU A 68 14.95 -3.89 -10.38
C LEU A 68 15.02 -4.08 -11.90
N LEU A 69 14.61 -3.08 -12.67
CA LEU A 69 14.82 -3.07 -14.13
C LEU A 69 16.31 -3.03 -14.49
N ASP A 70 17.15 -2.40 -13.67
CA ASP A 70 18.61 -2.36 -13.86
C ASP A 70 19.24 -3.76 -13.75
N ILE A 71 18.68 -4.62 -12.88
CA ILE A 71 19.12 -6.01 -12.67
C ILE A 71 18.16 -7.05 -13.30
N ARG A 72 17.38 -6.63 -14.31
CA ARG A 72 16.31 -7.45 -14.92
C ARG A 72 16.76 -8.85 -15.35
N ALA A 73 18.00 -8.96 -15.85
CA ALA A 73 18.54 -10.21 -16.34
C ALA A 73 18.71 -11.24 -15.21
N SER A 74 19.09 -10.78 -14.02
CA SER A 74 19.33 -11.62 -12.86
C SER A 74 18.04 -12.02 -12.15
N ILE A 75 16.97 -11.23 -12.23
CA ILE A 75 15.67 -11.60 -11.64
C ILE A 75 14.86 -12.53 -12.56
N ARG A 76 15.08 -12.53 -13.89
CA ARG A 76 14.25 -13.23 -14.87
C ARG A 76 14.03 -14.71 -14.53
N ASP A 77 15.10 -15.40 -14.17
CA ASP A 77 15.08 -16.86 -14.02
C ASP A 77 14.95 -17.33 -12.55
N VAL A 78 14.91 -16.40 -11.60
CA VAL A 78 14.78 -16.67 -10.14
C VAL A 78 13.35 -17.09 -9.78
N LYS A 79 13.14 -18.22 -9.11
CA LYS A 79 11.80 -18.56 -8.59
C LYS A 79 11.44 -17.60 -7.46
N ILE A 80 10.28 -16.95 -7.55
CA ILE A 80 9.76 -16.05 -6.51
C ILE A 80 8.42 -16.58 -6.00
N GLU A 81 8.20 -16.42 -4.71
CA GLU A 81 6.93 -16.71 -4.07
C GLU A 81 6.48 -15.57 -3.18
N THR A 82 5.17 -15.36 -3.17
CA THR A 82 4.49 -14.48 -2.24
C THR A 82 3.63 -15.35 -1.34
N SER A 83 3.57 -15.03 -0.04
CA SER A 83 2.77 -15.80 0.90
C SER A 83 1.32 -15.86 0.41
N ALA A 84 0.74 -17.06 0.35
CA ALA A 84 -0.51 -17.38 -0.36
C ALA A 84 -1.78 -16.70 0.17
N HIS A 85 -1.67 -15.87 1.21
CA HIS A 85 -2.82 -15.36 1.94
C HIS A 85 -3.60 -14.22 1.26
N ASP A 86 -3.20 -13.71 0.09
CA ASP A 86 -3.76 -12.43 -0.38
C ASP A 86 -3.93 -12.24 -1.90
N THR A 87 -3.66 -13.25 -2.74
CA THR A 87 -3.70 -13.11 -4.21
C THR A 87 -5.11 -12.88 -4.77
N THR A 88 -6.16 -13.16 -4.01
CA THR A 88 -7.56 -13.00 -4.46
C THR A 88 -8.11 -11.57 -4.24
N VAL A 89 -7.46 -10.77 -3.40
CA VAL A 89 -7.97 -9.44 -2.99
C VAL A 89 -7.41 -8.31 -3.86
N TYR A 90 -6.19 -8.47 -4.37
CA TYR A 90 -5.45 -7.45 -5.10
C TYR A 90 -5.27 -7.81 -6.59
N LEU A 91 -4.89 -6.81 -7.39
CA LEU A 91 -4.53 -7.05 -8.79
C LEU A 91 -3.13 -7.66 -8.85
N SER A 92 -2.92 -8.59 -9.79
CA SER A 92 -1.59 -9.14 -10.07
C SER A 92 -0.68 -8.06 -10.67
N ALA A 93 0.64 -8.23 -10.57
CA ALA A 93 1.60 -7.26 -11.13
C ALA A 93 1.38 -7.01 -12.62
N GLU A 94 1.02 -8.02 -13.41
CA GLU A 94 0.73 -7.88 -14.84
C GLU A 94 -0.48 -6.96 -15.07
N LYS A 95 -1.56 -7.18 -14.30
CA LYS A 95 -2.75 -6.33 -14.38
C LYS A 95 -2.44 -4.91 -13.92
N LEU A 96 -1.67 -4.76 -12.83
CA LEU A 96 -1.24 -3.46 -12.34
C LEU A 96 -0.44 -2.68 -13.39
N LEU A 97 0.47 -3.32 -14.12
CA LEU A 97 1.24 -2.66 -15.17
C LEU A 97 0.37 -2.21 -16.35
N SER A 98 -0.70 -2.94 -16.64
CA SER A 98 -1.66 -2.55 -17.68
C SER A 98 -2.63 -1.44 -17.25
N GLU A 99 -2.96 -1.35 -15.96
CA GLU A 99 -4.01 -0.47 -15.44
C GLU A 99 -3.48 0.80 -14.75
N LEU A 100 -2.25 0.78 -14.24
CA LEU A 100 -1.66 1.94 -13.58
C LEU A 100 -1.36 3.05 -14.59
N PRO A 101 -1.54 4.33 -14.20
CA PRO A 101 -1.06 5.43 -15.01
C PRO A 101 0.45 5.32 -15.22
N ARG A 102 0.91 5.46 -16.48
CA ARG A 102 2.35 5.42 -16.82
C ARG A 102 3.19 6.41 -16.00
N ALA A 103 2.62 7.56 -15.64
CA ALA A 103 3.25 8.56 -14.78
C ALA A 103 3.59 8.06 -13.36
N VAL A 104 2.89 7.05 -12.84
CA VAL A 104 3.18 6.48 -11.52
C VAL A 104 4.56 5.81 -11.54
N LEU A 105 4.82 5.02 -12.58
CA LEU A 105 6.07 4.28 -12.75
C LEU A 105 7.08 4.99 -13.66
N GLU A 106 6.75 6.13 -14.28
CA GLU A 106 7.59 6.83 -15.28
C GLU A 106 8.07 5.92 -16.42
N MET A 107 7.18 5.06 -16.91
CA MET A 107 7.47 4.18 -18.05
C MET A 107 7.41 4.96 -19.38
N PRO A 108 8.34 4.73 -20.32
CA PRO A 108 8.33 5.40 -21.61
C PRO A 108 7.07 5.03 -22.42
N ASP A 109 6.48 6.02 -23.10
CA ASP A 109 5.24 5.87 -23.88
C ASP A 109 5.36 4.90 -25.06
N THR A 110 6.58 4.60 -25.49
CA THR A 110 6.87 3.71 -26.62
C THR A 110 6.71 2.22 -26.29
N GLN A 111 6.57 1.84 -25.02
CA GLN A 111 6.37 0.45 -24.61
C GLN A 111 4.87 0.12 -24.53
N SER A 112 4.32 -0.39 -25.63
CA SER A 112 2.89 -0.76 -25.73
C SER A 112 2.52 -2.01 -24.93
N SER A 113 3.50 -2.89 -24.64
CA SER A 113 3.30 -4.12 -23.88
C SER A 113 4.29 -4.23 -22.72
N CYS A 114 3.78 -4.53 -21.54
CA CYS A 114 4.57 -4.86 -20.37
C CYS A 114 5.07 -6.32 -20.46
N SER A 115 6.37 -6.54 -20.22
CA SER A 115 6.95 -7.90 -20.25
C SER A 115 6.68 -8.65 -18.94
N THR A 116 6.83 -9.98 -18.96
CA THR A 116 6.81 -10.82 -17.74
C THR A 116 7.88 -10.40 -16.74
N ASP A 117 9.01 -9.91 -17.24
CA ASP A 117 10.15 -9.49 -16.41
C ASP A 117 9.82 -8.19 -15.67
N ASP A 118 9.09 -7.28 -16.33
CA ASP A 118 8.58 -6.06 -15.69
C ASP A 118 7.52 -6.40 -14.64
N ALA A 119 6.62 -7.36 -14.90
CA ALA A 119 5.67 -7.84 -13.91
C ALA A 119 6.37 -8.40 -12.68
N LYS A 120 7.42 -9.20 -12.89
CA LYS A 120 8.25 -9.73 -11.81
C LYS A 120 8.97 -8.64 -11.04
N ALA A 121 9.55 -7.65 -11.73
CA ALA A 121 10.18 -6.50 -11.09
C ALA A 121 9.17 -5.68 -10.27
N LEU A 122 7.95 -5.49 -10.76
CA LEU A 122 6.91 -4.80 -9.99
C LEU A 122 6.49 -5.62 -8.76
N GLU A 123 6.33 -6.94 -8.89
CA GLU A 123 5.98 -7.81 -7.77
C GLU A 123 7.03 -7.73 -6.64
N ILE A 124 8.31 -7.82 -7.00
CA ILE A 124 9.43 -7.65 -6.07
C ILE A 124 9.42 -6.24 -5.43
N ALA A 125 9.13 -5.20 -6.22
CA ALA A 125 9.05 -3.82 -5.73
C ALA A 125 7.88 -3.59 -4.76
N LEU A 126 6.73 -4.23 -4.96
CA LEU A 126 5.56 -4.13 -4.07
C LEU A 126 5.83 -4.78 -2.71
N HIS A 127 6.78 -5.72 -2.65
CA HIS A 127 7.26 -6.36 -1.43
C HIS A 127 8.40 -5.60 -0.73
N GLY A 128 8.75 -4.40 -1.20
CA GLY A 128 9.69 -3.52 -0.50
C GLY A 128 11.16 -3.74 -0.83
N TRP A 129 11.47 -4.57 -1.82
CA TRP A 129 12.83 -4.86 -2.26
C TRP A 129 13.33 -3.86 -3.32
N ARG A 130 14.64 -3.63 -3.32
CA ARG A 130 15.38 -2.91 -4.35
C ARG A 130 16.42 -3.79 -4.99
N GLY A 131 16.69 -3.53 -6.26
CA GLY A 131 17.83 -4.09 -6.97
C GLY A 131 19.08 -3.25 -6.75
N SER A 132 20.23 -3.91 -6.76
CA SER A 132 21.55 -3.28 -6.83
C SER A 132 22.58 -4.27 -7.33
N SER A 133 23.65 -3.77 -7.92
CA SER A 133 24.83 -4.56 -8.29
C SER A 133 26.01 -4.13 -7.43
N ASP A 134 26.63 -5.07 -6.72
CA ASP A 134 27.79 -4.82 -5.86
C ASP A 134 28.91 -5.81 -6.22
N ALA A 135 30.08 -5.28 -6.59
CA ALA A 135 31.24 -6.06 -7.04
C ALA A 135 30.92 -7.14 -8.09
N GLY A 136 29.99 -6.86 -9.01
CA GLY A 136 29.56 -7.79 -10.07
C GLY A 136 28.48 -8.79 -9.65
N ASN A 137 27.96 -8.69 -8.43
CA ASN A 137 26.87 -9.53 -7.94
C ASN A 137 25.57 -8.71 -7.84
N ASP A 138 24.53 -9.20 -8.49
CA ASP A 138 23.20 -8.62 -8.36
C ASP A 138 22.52 -9.14 -7.09
N LEU A 139 21.89 -8.21 -6.37
CA LEU A 139 21.26 -8.49 -5.09
C LEU A 139 19.96 -7.73 -4.90
N LEU A 140 19.04 -8.35 -4.17
CA LEU A 140 17.90 -7.66 -3.58
C LEU A 140 18.29 -7.10 -2.22
N HIS A 141 17.87 -5.89 -1.90
CA HIS A 141 18.03 -5.35 -0.55
C HIS A 141 16.77 -4.61 -0.08
N CYS A 142 16.58 -4.56 1.23
CA CYS A 142 15.54 -3.76 1.86
C CYS A 142 16.16 -2.56 2.59
N ASP A 143 15.72 -1.34 2.27
CA ASP A 143 16.19 -0.11 2.93
C ASP A 143 15.70 0.02 4.40
N VAL A 144 14.78 -0.84 4.84
CA VAL A 144 14.12 -0.72 6.15
C VAL A 144 14.75 -1.66 7.17
N CYS A 145 14.91 -2.93 6.82
CA CYS A 145 15.53 -3.95 7.70
C CYS A 145 16.98 -4.28 7.33
N PHE A 146 17.51 -3.67 6.26
CA PHE A 146 18.87 -3.87 5.75
C PHE A 146 19.21 -5.31 5.36
N GLN A 147 18.19 -6.15 5.12
CA GLN A 147 18.40 -7.47 4.56
C GLN A 147 18.95 -7.39 3.14
N ARG A 148 19.88 -8.28 2.80
CA ARG A 148 20.47 -8.42 1.45
C ARG A 148 20.36 -9.88 1.01
N ILE A 149 19.99 -10.09 -0.25
CA ILE A 149 19.80 -11.41 -0.86
C ILE A 149 20.62 -11.44 -2.15
N GLY A 150 21.65 -12.29 -2.17
CA GLY A 150 22.46 -12.50 -3.36
C GLY A 150 21.74 -13.35 -4.40
N LEU A 151 21.42 -12.80 -5.56
CA LEU A 151 20.60 -13.50 -6.56
C LEU A 151 21.32 -14.68 -7.21
N TRP A 152 22.65 -14.77 -7.11
CA TRP A 152 23.43 -15.90 -7.66
C TRP A 152 23.06 -17.25 -7.02
N MET A 153 22.60 -17.25 -5.76
CA MET A 153 22.19 -18.48 -5.05
C MET A 153 20.81 -19.00 -5.50
N TYR A 154 20.08 -18.18 -6.26
CA TYR A 154 18.71 -18.44 -6.69
C TYR A 154 18.62 -18.63 -8.22
N GLN A 155 19.77 -18.67 -8.90
CA GLN A 155 19.82 -18.92 -10.34
C GLN A 155 19.64 -20.40 -10.66
N PRO A 156 18.99 -20.74 -11.78
CA PRO A 156 18.95 -22.12 -12.26
C PRO A 156 20.36 -22.69 -12.42
N GLY A 157 20.60 -23.87 -11.84
CA GLY A 157 21.91 -24.53 -11.90
C GLY A 157 22.89 -24.11 -10.80
N TYR A 158 22.50 -23.25 -9.85
CA TYR A 158 23.27 -23.08 -8.63
C TYR A 158 23.23 -24.35 -7.79
N GLN A 159 24.40 -24.91 -7.48
CA GLN A 159 24.58 -26.02 -6.55
C GLN A 159 25.56 -25.58 -5.44
N PRO A 160 25.11 -25.54 -4.18
CA PRO A 160 26.00 -25.38 -3.04
C PRO A 160 27.11 -26.45 -3.03
N SER A 161 28.29 -26.07 -2.56
CA SER A 161 29.49 -26.91 -2.58
C SER A 161 29.46 -28.11 -1.61
N HIS A 162 28.42 -28.21 -0.77
CA HIS A 162 28.37 -29.11 0.39
C HIS A 162 27.05 -29.90 0.51
N ILE A 163 26.33 -30.15 -0.58
CA ILE A 163 25.15 -31.02 -0.54
C ILE A 163 25.61 -32.48 -0.55
N GLY A 164 25.20 -33.25 0.46
CA GLY A 164 25.38 -34.69 0.49
C GLY A 164 24.43 -35.36 -0.51
N GLU A 165 24.80 -36.53 -1.04
CA GLU A 165 24.03 -37.26 -2.08
C GLU A 165 22.59 -37.63 -1.64
N ASP A 166 22.24 -37.46 -0.36
CA ASP A 166 20.94 -37.79 0.25
C ASP A 166 19.99 -36.59 0.49
N ASP A 167 20.36 -35.36 0.11
CA ASP A 167 19.48 -34.20 0.30
C ASP A 167 18.48 -34.05 -0.87
N GLU A 168 17.21 -34.38 -0.63
CA GLU A 168 16.07 -34.20 -1.54
C GLU A 168 15.58 -32.73 -1.66
N GLU A 169 16.40 -31.74 -1.29
CA GLU A 169 16.02 -30.32 -1.37
C GLU A 169 15.93 -29.82 -2.82
N GLU A 170 14.88 -29.05 -3.12
CA GLU A 170 14.69 -28.44 -4.44
C GLU A 170 15.67 -27.27 -4.64
N TYR A 171 16.69 -27.50 -5.46
CA TYR A 171 17.66 -26.46 -5.86
C TYR A 171 17.36 -25.90 -7.27
N PRO A 172 17.52 -24.58 -7.50
CA PRO A 172 17.81 -23.54 -6.50
C PRO A 172 16.58 -23.25 -5.63
N PRO A 173 16.78 -22.75 -4.39
CA PRO A 173 15.68 -22.39 -3.49
C PRO A 173 14.81 -21.28 -4.09
N THR A 174 13.59 -21.15 -3.57
CA THR A 174 12.66 -20.07 -3.94
C THR A 174 12.90 -18.82 -3.11
N VAL A 175 12.78 -17.64 -3.72
CA VAL A 175 12.81 -16.35 -3.01
C VAL A 175 11.40 -16.05 -2.48
N HIS A 176 11.18 -16.26 -1.18
CA HIS A 176 9.93 -15.88 -0.51
C HIS A 176 9.94 -14.39 -0.15
N LEU A 177 9.29 -13.55 -0.96
CA LEU A 177 9.44 -12.10 -0.90
C LEU A 177 9.05 -11.46 0.43
N VAL A 178 8.13 -12.07 1.19
CA VAL A 178 7.73 -11.61 2.53
C VAL A 178 8.66 -12.18 3.60
N GLU A 179 8.83 -13.50 3.63
CA GLU A 179 9.54 -14.20 4.71
C GLU A 179 11.03 -13.90 4.73
N MET A 180 11.62 -13.55 3.59
CA MET A 180 13.03 -13.20 3.54
C MET A 180 13.34 -11.85 4.17
N HIS A 181 12.35 -11.01 4.52
CA HIS A 181 12.60 -9.86 5.37
C HIS A 181 12.87 -10.30 6.82
N ARG A 182 13.68 -9.51 7.56
CA ARG A 182 13.86 -9.74 9.00
C ARG A 182 12.53 -9.63 9.76
N ASP A 183 12.41 -10.33 10.89
CA ASP A 183 11.15 -10.44 11.65
C ASP A 183 10.59 -9.10 12.12
N HIS A 184 11.44 -8.09 12.36
CA HIS A 184 10.98 -6.76 12.76
C HIS A 184 10.61 -5.85 11.58
N CYS A 185 10.86 -6.28 10.33
CA CYS A 185 10.65 -5.45 9.16
C CYS A 185 9.16 -5.17 8.96
N PRO A 186 8.72 -3.90 8.80
CA PRO A 186 7.33 -3.56 8.55
C PRO A 186 6.73 -4.15 7.27
N TRP A 187 7.59 -4.52 6.29
CA TRP A 187 7.15 -5.24 5.09
C TRP A 187 6.60 -6.63 5.40
N ARG A 188 7.11 -7.27 6.45
CA ARG A 188 6.71 -8.61 6.91
C ARG A 188 5.77 -8.53 8.11
N ASN A 189 6.12 -7.70 9.09
CA ASN A 189 5.53 -7.70 10.43
C ASN A 189 4.44 -6.62 10.58
N PRO A 190 3.16 -7.03 10.75
CA PRO A 190 2.06 -6.10 10.97
C PRO A 190 2.16 -5.30 12.27
N THR A 191 2.78 -5.89 13.31
CA THR A 191 2.96 -5.26 14.62
C THR A 191 3.89 -4.05 14.51
N THR A 192 5.02 -4.16 13.79
CA THR A 192 5.95 -3.04 13.60
C THR A 192 5.45 -2.04 12.57
N GLN A 193 4.70 -2.49 11.56
CA GLN A 193 3.98 -1.57 10.65
C GLN A 193 2.90 -0.78 11.41
N LYS A 194 2.27 -1.39 12.42
CA LYS A 194 1.29 -0.77 13.31
C LYS A 194 0.23 0.02 12.55
N ALA A 195 -0.33 -0.54 11.49
CA ALA A 195 -1.35 0.13 10.70
C ALA A 195 -2.62 0.38 11.52
N SER A 196 -3.44 1.36 11.12
CA SER A 196 -4.61 1.82 11.87
C SER A 196 -5.88 1.82 11.01
N GLY A 197 -7.04 1.88 11.65
CA GLY A 197 -8.34 1.87 11.00
C GLY A 197 -8.59 0.59 10.20
N THR A 198 -9.05 0.73 8.96
CA THR A 198 -9.38 -0.38 8.05
C THR A 198 -8.16 -1.18 7.55
N LEU A 199 -6.95 -0.76 7.95
CA LEU A 199 -5.68 -1.40 7.61
C LEU A 199 -5.03 -2.06 8.84
N SER A 200 -5.67 -2.02 10.01
CA SER A 200 -5.15 -2.65 11.23
C SER A 200 -4.86 -4.13 11.01
N GLY A 201 -3.73 -4.60 11.54
CA GLY A 201 -3.29 -5.99 11.40
C GLY A 201 -2.65 -6.34 10.05
N GLN A 202 -2.49 -5.38 9.13
CA GLN A 202 -1.78 -5.60 7.87
C GLN A 202 -0.32 -5.12 7.95
N ASN A 203 0.57 -5.86 7.30
CA ASN A 203 1.94 -5.42 7.05
C ASN A 203 2.01 -4.44 5.86
N ALA A 204 3.19 -3.88 5.60
CA ALA A 204 3.34 -2.83 4.59
C ALA A 204 3.15 -3.35 3.15
N CYS A 205 3.49 -4.61 2.83
CA CYS A 205 3.29 -5.13 1.48
C CYS A 205 1.80 -5.27 1.16
N GLN A 206 1.01 -5.85 2.06
CA GLN A 206 -0.44 -5.98 1.92
C GLN A 206 -1.12 -4.62 1.71
N ILE A 207 -0.75 -3.63 2.52
CA ILE A 207 -1.27 -2.28 2.42
C ILE A 207 -0.90 -1.66 1.06
N LEU A 208 0.36 -1.82 0.63
CA LEU A 208 0.80 -1.25 -0.64
C LEU A 208 0.08 -1.90 -1.83
N HIS A 209 -0.03 -3.23 -1.87
CA HIS A 209 -0.80 -3.94 -2.90
C HIS A 209 -2.25 -3.45 -2.96
N ARG A 210 -2.89 -3.27 -1.80
CA ARG A 210 -4.26 -2.72 -1.71
C ARG A 210 -4.36 -1.30 -2.26
N VAL A 211 -3.45 -0.42 -1.86
CA VAL A 211 -3.44 1.00 -2.25
C VAL A 211 -3.18 1.15 -3.74
N VAL A 212 -2.19 0.43 -4.28
CA VAL A 212 -1.83 0.44 -5.70
C VAL A 212 -2.96 -0.14 -6.54
N SER A 213 -3.56 -1.26 -6.12
CA SER A 213 -4.74 -1.84 -6.79
C SER A 213 -5.96 -0.92 -6.79
N THR A 214 -6.16 -0.17 -5.71
CA THR A 214 -7.25 0.83 -5.62
C THR A 214 -6.98 1.99 -6.56
N CYS A 215 -5.74 2.46 -6.63
CA CYS A 215 -5.32 3.51 -7.56
C CYS A 215 -5.54 3.11 -9.02
N ALA A 216 -5.16 1.89 -9.40
CA ALA A 216 -5.36 1.34 -10.73
C ALA A 216 -6.86 1.25 -11.10
N ARG A 217 -7.69 0.70 -10.21
CA ARG A 217 -9.15 0.59 -10.42
C ARG A 217 -9.84 1.95 -10.57
N GLU A 218 -9.47 2.93 -9.73
CA GLU A 218 -10.03 4.28 -9.82
C GLU A 218 -9.62 4.97 -11.12
N GLN A 219 -8.39 4.74 -11.60
CA GLN A 219 -7.97 5.26 -12.89
C GLN A 219 -8.78 4.66 -14.04
N ARG A 220 -8.96 3.33 -14.07
CA ARG A 220 -9.81 2.67 -15.07
C ARG A 220 -11.22 3.28 -15.06
N ARG A 221 -11.83 3.41 -13.88
CA ARG A 221 -13.17 3.99 -13.73
C ARG A 221 -13.25 5.41 -14.31
N ARG A 222 -12.24 6.25 -14.06
CA ARG A 222 -12.17 7.62 -14.59
C ARG A 222 -11.97 7.66 -16.09
N SER A 223 -11.13 6.78 -16.64
CA SER A 223 -10.95 6.66 -18.09
C SER A 223 -12.23 6.20 -18.78
N ASP A 224 -12.93 5.21 -18.24
CA ASP A 224 -14.20 4.70 -18.78
C ASP A 224 -15.30 5.77 -18.72
N GLU A 225 -15.37 6.54 -17.64
CA GLU A 225 -16.31 7.66 -17.50
C GLU A 225 -16.02 8.78 -18.53
N MET A 226 -14.74 9.07 -18.79
CA MET A 226 -14.35 10.04 -19.80
C MET A 226 -14.72 9.56 -21.23
N LEU A 227 -14.45 8.30 -21.56
CA LEU A 227 -14.83 7.71 -22.84
C LEU A 227 -16.35 7.67 -23.05
N LYS A 228 -17.12 7.39 -21.99
CA LYS A 228 -18.58 7.43 -22.05
C LYS A 228 -19.11 8.86 -22.26
N THR A 229 -18.43 9.85 -21.69
CA THR A 229 -18.78 11.26 -21.86
C THR A 229 -18.47 11.75 -23.28
N THR A 230 -17.35 11.33 -23.88
CA THR A 230 -17.01 11.66 -25.28
C THR A 230 -17.94 10.96 -26.26
N HIS A 231 -18.26 9.69 -26.04
CA HIS A 231 -19.20 8.96 -26.90
C HIS A 231 -20.63 9.54 -26.83
N ASN A 232 -21.07 10.02 -25.67
CA ASN A 232 -22.36 10.72 -25.55
C ASN A 232 -22.32 12.11 -26.19
N SER A 233 -21.17 12.80 -26.20
CA SER A 233 -20.99 14.04 -26.95
C SER A 233 -21.13 13.79 -28.45
N GLU A 234 -20.37 12.83 -29.00
CA GLU A 234 -20.36 12.49 -30.43
C GLU A 234 -21.74 12.01 -30.93
N HIS A 235 -22.51 11.29 -30.10
CA HIS A 235 -23.87 10.90 -30.47
C HIS A 235 -24.86 12.08 -30.52
N ASP A 236 -24.64 13.14 -29.73
CA ASP A 236 -25.38 14.40 -29.81
C ASP A 236 -24.95 15.25 -31.03
N GLU A 237 -23.74 15.05 -31.58
CA GLU A 237 -23.26 15.74 -32.81
C GLU A 237 -23.79 15.04 -34.08
N ASP A 238 -23.81 13.70 -34.09
CA ASP A 238 -24.35 12.90 -35.22
C ASP A 238 -25.89 12.89 -35.26
N GLU A 239 -26.59 13.04 -34.12
CA GLU A 239 -28.04 13.31 -34.13
C GLU A 239 -28.37 14.75 -34.57
N LEU A 240 -27.42 15.69 -34.52
CA LEU A 240 -27.63 17.07 -34.94
C LEU A 240 -27.60 17.25 -36.48
N GLU A 241 -26.89 16.39 -37.21
CA GLU A 241 -26.86 16.43 -38.69
C GLU A 241 -28.02 15.67 -39.35
N SER A 242 -28.71 14.78 -38.63
CA SER A 242 -29.82 13.97 -39.16
C SER A 242 -31.23 14.49 -38.83
N MET A 243 -31.37 15.56 -38.05
CA MET A 243 -32.67 16.19 -37.75
C MET A 243 -32.66 17.70 -37.94
N THR A 244 -32.38 18.16 -39.16
CA THR A 244 -32.75 19.52 -39.60
C THR A 244 -34.23 19.59 -39.98
N LEU A 245 -35.12 19.30 -39.02
CA LEU A 245 -36.48 19.84 -39.01
C LEU A 245 -36.67 20.58 -37.69
N ALA A 246 -36.63 21.90 -37.82
CA ALA A 246 -36.73 22.87 -36.74
C ALA A 246 -37.89 22.56 -35.78
N SER A 247 -37.55 22.13 -34.57
CA SER A 247 -38.47 22.30 -33.44
C SER A 247 -38.42 23.77 -33.02
N PRO A 248 -39.57 24.45 -32.88
CA PRO A 248 -39.60 25.88 -32.57
C PRO A 248 -38.93 26.13 -31.23
N ALA A 249 -38.11 27.17 -31.17
CA ALA A 249 -37.43 27.58 -29.94
C ALA A 249 -38.44 27.64 -28.78
N PRO A 250 -38.14 27.03 -27.62
CA PRO A 250 -39.06 27.01 -26.48
C PRO A 250 -39.38 28.45 -26.08
N SER A 251 -40.67 28.72 -25.88
CA SER A 251 -41.14 30.05 -25.51
C SER A 251 -40.49 30.51 -24.20
N ARG A 252 -40.41 31.83 -23.99
CA ARG A 252 -39.85 32.43 -22.77
C ARG A 252 -40.49 31.87 -21.49
N GLU A 253 -41.77 31.52 -21.53
CA GLU A 253 -42.50 30.92 -20.40
C GLU A 253 -42.09 29.47 -20.13
N GLU A 254 -41.77 28.70 -21.18
CA GLU A 254 -41.28 27.32 -21.07
C GLU A 254 -39.90 27.30 -20.39
N ILE A 255 -39.03 28.25 -20.75
CA ILE A 255 -37.69 28.41 -20.17
C ILE A 255 -37.79 28.78 -18.68
N GLU A 256 -38.66 29.73 -18.33
CA GLU A 256 -38.85 30.16 -16.95
C GLU A 256 -39.41 29.03 -16.06
N LYS A 257 -40.28 28.18 -16.62
CA LYS A 257 -40.79 26.99 -15.92
C LYS A 257 -39.69 25.96 -15.67
N GLN A 258 -38.84 25.70 -16.66
CA GLN A 258 -37.70 24.77 -16.51
C GLN A 258 -36.68 25.28 -15.50
N ASP A 259 -36.36 26.58 -15.51
CA ASP A 259 -35.43 27.16 -14.55
C ASP A 259 -36.00 27.15 -13.13
N LYS A 260 -37.29 27.43 -12.96
CA LYS A 260 -37.97 27.31 -11.66
C LYS A 260 -37.95 25.88 -11.14
N GLU A 261 -38.09 24.89 -12.02
CA GLU A 261 -37.97 23.49 -11.64
C GLU A 261 -36.54 23.13 -11.20
N ARG A 262 -35.53 23.54 -11.97
CA ARG A 262 -34.11 23.35 -11.64
C ARG A 262 -33.75 23.99 -10.30
N GLU A 263 -34.20 25.21 -10.04
CA GLU A 263 -34.00 25.89 -8.76
C GLU A 263 -34.67 25.17 -7.59
N SER A 264 -35.85 24.60 -7.79
CA SER A 264 -36.56 23.86 -6.75
C SER A 264 -35.81 22.58 -6.36
N ARG A 265 -35.21 21.90 -7.35
CA ARG A 265 -34.38 20.69 -7.14
C ARG A 265 -33.08 21.05 -6.41
N LEU A 266 -32.44 22.15 -6.81
CA LEU A 266 -31.25 22.68 -6.14
C LEU A 266 -31.53 23.09 -4.68
N ARG A 267 -32.69 23.71 -4.40
CA ARG A 267 -33.09 24.04 -3.02
C ARG A 267 -33.31 22.80 -2.17
N LYS A 268 -33.97 21.76 -2.71
CA LYS A 268 -34.14 20.47 -2.02
C LYS A 268 -32.80 19.81 -1.70
N LEU A 269 -31.86 19.81 -2.64
CA LEU A 269 -30.51 19.30 -2.42
C LEU A 269 -29.76 20.11 -1.35
N LYS A 270 -29.78 21.44 -1.41
CA LYS A 270 -29.14 22.29 -0.39
C LYS A 270 -29.74 22.11 1.01
N ALA A 271 -31.04 21.86 1.12
CA ALA A 271 -31.69 21.58 2.39
C ALA A 271 -31.20 20.25 3.01
N LEU A 272 -30.91 19.24 2.20
CA LEU A 272 -30.37 17.96 2.68
C LEU A 272 -28.95 18.10 3.24
N PHE A 273 -28.14 19.04 2.73
CA PHE A 273 -26.77 19.26 3.19
C PHE A 273 -26.63 20.24 4.36
N THR A 274 -27.70 20.92 4.80
CA THR A 274 -27.64 21.92 5.88
C THR A 274 -28.02 21.40 7.27
N PHE A 275 -28.45 20.14 7.41
CA PHE A 275 -28.71 19.54 8.72
C PHE A 275 -27.46 18.89 9.31
N LYS A 276 -26.72 19.69 10.11
CA LYS A 276 -26.19 19.34 11.46
C LYS A 276 -24.99 20.22 11.79
N ARG A 277 -25.26 21.44 12.22
CA ARG A 277 -24.36 22.22 13.08
C ARG A 277 -25.10 22.46 14.39
N ASN A 278 -25.16 21.43 15.23
CA ASN A 278 -25.72 21.57 16.58
C ASN A 278 -24.79 22.45 17.42
N SER A 279 -25.40 23.47 18.01
CA SER A 279 -24.79 24.47 18.87
C SER A 279 -24.16 23.87 20.12
N ALA A 280 -23.01 24.41 20.53
CA ALA A 280 -22.43 24.18 21.85
C ALA A 280 -23.37 24.63 22.99
N PRO A 281 -23.35 23.97 24.16
CA PRO A 281 -24.16 24.38 25.31
C PRO A 281 -23.59 25.67 25.93
N LYS A 282 -24.49 26.57 26.34
CA LYS A 282 -24.17 27.85 27.00
C LYS A 282 -23.52 27.63 28.39
N PRO A 283 -22.58 28.49 28.82
CA PRO A 283 -22.01 28.43 30.16
C PRO A 283 -23.01 28.92 31.23
N ILE A 284 -22.99 28.25 32.37
CA ILE A 284 -23.79 28.55 33.56
C ILE A 284 -23.26 29.83 34.23
N SER A 285 -24.16 30.77 34.46
CA SER A 285 -23.93 32.05 35.15
C SER A 285 -23.68 31.84 36.65
N THR A 286 -22.61 32.43 37.14
CA THR A 286 -22.33 32.66 38.57
C THR A 286 -23.40 33.56 39.20
N GLY A 287 -23.88 33.19 40.39
CA GLY A 287 -24.80 33.97 41.22
C GLY A 287 -24.43 33.86 42.70
N GLU A 288 -24.44 34.99 43.38
CA GLU A 288 -23.78 35.33 44.64
C GLU A 288 -24.25 34.61 45.92
N LEU A 289 -23.27 34.43 46.82
CA LEU A 289 -23.28 34.72 48.26
C LEU A 289 -24.61 35.14 48.91
N LYS A 290 -25.06 34.35 49.90
CA LYS A 290 -25.71 34.88 51.10
C LYS A 290 -25.11 34.28 52.37
N LYS A 291 -24.65 35.18 53.23
CA LYS A 291 -24.24 34.99 54.63
C LYS A 291 -25.39 34.45 55.46
N THR A 292 -25.10 33.47 56.32
CA THR A 292 -25.43 33.41 57.75
C THR A 292 -24.52 32.38 58.39
#